data_AF-A0A0W8FGE5-F1
#
_entry.id   AF-A0A0W8FGE5-F1
#
_cell.length_a   1.000
_cell.length_b   1.000
_cell.length_c   1.000
_cell.angle_alpha   90.00
_cell.angle_beta   90.00
_cell.angle_gamma   90.00
#
_symmetry.space_group_name_H-M   'P 1'
#
loop_
_entity.id
_entity.type
_entity.pdbx_description
1 polymer ?
#
loop_
_entity_poly.entity_id
_entity_poly.type
_entity_poly.pdbx_seq_one_letter_code
_entity_poly.pdbx_strand_id
1 'polypeptide(L)'
;MEGGILLRPCCGRGCAGEMKIIQIVGRSKTGKTQFVSALIERLGEYGRVAAVKHLGHHIFDLERGRDTTRFYESGAAISAGVDGEKSVIIIRGEGLDEVLETLSVAGVRFAIIEGFKSRPFPKIVIGDLETGGCILRNPSVDEVVASLDRFYEYITLEELVRELKREHTGGRAGAIVTFNGIVREWTGDEHTEYIDFANEIEEKLARIRTEIESIPGIIGVRFHHRRGRLYAGEDITYLAVMAEHRQEAFTALSTAIDRLKQDVPAEETSGQGV
;
A
#
# COMPACT_ATOMS: atom_id res chain seq x y z
N MET A 1 23.04 1.50 18.12
CA MET A 1 23.57 1.55 16.75
C MET A 1 22.39 1.41 15.82
N GLU A 2 22.06 2.49 15.15
CA GLU A 2 20.87 2.65 14.31
C GLU A 2 20.90 1.63 13.16
N GLY A 3 19.88 0.78 13.10
CA GLY A 3 19.66 -0.18 12.02
C GLY A 3 19.11 0.55 10.80
N GLY A 4 19.97 1.23 10.04
CA GLY A 4 19.61 1.73 8.72
C GLY A 4 19.34 0.54 7.80
N ILE A 5 18.14 0.48 7.22
CA ILE A 5 17.80 -0.48 6.16
C ILE A 5 18.73 -0.18 4.98
N LEU A 6 19.76 -1.02 4.78
CA LEU A 6 20.64 -0.93 3.62
C LEU A 6 19.84 -1.37 2.38
N LEU A 7 19.17 -0.42 1.73
CA LEU A 7 18.46 -0.64 0.48
C LEU A 7 19.48 -1.01 -0.59
N ARG A 8 19.50 -2.30 -0.99
CA ARG A 8 20.38 -2.80 -2.04
C ARG A 8 19.77 -2.47 -3.42
N PRO A 9 20.57 -2.03 -4.41
CA PRO A 9 20.09 -1.83 -5.78
C PRO A 9 19.49 -3.11 -6.36
N CYS A 10 18.40 -2.99 -7.12
CA CYS A 10 17.67 -4.16 -7.61
C CYS A 10 18.27 -4.75 -8.89
N CYS A 11 18.72 -6.01 -8.81
CA CYS A 11 19.10 -6.82 -9.96
C CYS A 11 17.88 -7.53 -10.59
N GLY A 12 16.99 -6.79 -11.23
CA GLY A 12 16.13 -7.32 -12.32
C GLY A 12 15.06 -8.38 -12.00
N ARG A 13 14.81 -8.74 -10.73
CA ARG A 13 13.62 -9.51 -10.30
C ARG A 13 13.02 -8.82 -9.08
N GLY A 14 11.70 -8.60 -9.13
CA GLY A 14 10.89 -7.77 -8.22
C GLY A 14 11.52 -7.44 -6.86
N CYS A 15 11.83 -6.16 -6.65
CA CYS A 15 12.35 -5.64 -5.39
C CYS A 15 11.46 -6.02 -4.22
N ALA A 16 12.00 -6.66 -3.18
CA ALA A 16 11.29 -7.00 -1.96
C ALA A 16 11.00 -5.75 -1.13
N GLY A 17 9.72 -5.50 -0.82
CA GLY A 17 9.27 -4.40 0.05
C GLY A 17 7.96 -3.78 -0.41
N GLU A 18 7.17 -3.34 0.56
CA GLU A 18 5.83 -2.76 0.40
C GLU A 18 5.88 -1.44 -0.39
N MET A 19 4.77 -1.10 -1.06
CA MET A 19 4.70 0.12 -1.85
C MET A 19 4.73 1.34 -0.92
N LYS A 20 5.70 2.24 -1.08
CA LYS A 20 5.77 3.49 -0.34
C LYS A 20 5.06 4.62 -1.05
N ILE A 21 4.25 5.37 -0.30
CA ILE A 21 3.56 6.57 -0.78
C ILE A 21 4.40 7.80 -0.48
N ILE A 22 4.87 8.48 -1.52
CA ILE A 22 5.68 9.70 -1.43
C ILE A 22 4.85 10.87 -1.94
N GLN A 23 4.16 11.57 -1.03
CA GLN A 23 3.34 12.72 -1.41
C GLN A 23 4.19 13.98 -1.52
N ILE A 24 4.07 14.71 -2.63
CA ILE A 24 4.78 15.96 -2.90
C ILE A 24 3.78 17.08 -3.14
N VAL A 25 3.92 18.15 -2.37
CA VAL A 25 3.06 19.34 -2.44
C VAL A 25 3.87 20.63 -2.57
N GLY A 26 3.26 21.67 -3.13
CA GLY A 26 3.91 22.97 -3.32
C GLY A 26 3.10 23.87 -4.24
N ARG A 27 3.41 25.16 -4.28
CA ARG A 27 2.74 26.12 -5.18
C ARG A 27 3.12 25.89 -6.64
N SER A 28 2.36 26.42 -7.59
CA SER A 28 2.71 26.35 -9.01
C SER A 28 4.06 27.03 -9.28
N LYS A 29 4.82 26.51 -10.26
CA LYS A 29 6.12 27.06 -10.69
C LYS A 29 7.25 27.04 -9.64
N THR A 30 7.17 26.18 -8.61
CA THR A 30 8.22 26.04 -7.59
C THR A 30 9.31 24.99 -7.93
N GLY A 31 9.33 24.46 -9.16
CA GLY A 31 10.29 23.42 -9.55
C GLY A 31 9.85 21.97 -9.23
N LYS A 32 8.61 21.76 -8.73
CA LYS A 32 8.08 20.41 -8.42
C LYS A 32 8.28 19.39 -9.52
N THR A 33 7.94 19.73 -10.77
CA THR A 33 8.06 18.79 -11.89
C THR A 33 9.50 18.32 -12.07
N GLN A 34 10.47 19.24 -11.99
CA GLN A 34 11.89 18.89 -12.09
C GLN A 34 12.34 18.00 -10.93
N PHE A 35 11.89 18.32 -9.70
CA PHE A 35 12.18 17.52 -8.53
C PHE A 35 11.58 16.09 -8.62
N VAL A 36 10.33 15.98 -9.03
CA VAL A 36 9.63 14.70 -9.24
C VAL A 36 10.36 13.85 -10.29
N SER A 37 10.73 14.43 -11.44
CA SER A 37 11.49 13.73 -12.48
C SER A 37 12.82 13.18 -11.95
N ALA A 38 13.62 14.01 -11.26
CA ALA A 38 14.88 13.58 -10.68
C ALA A 38 14.70 12.48 -9.61
N LEU A 39 13.62 12.57 -8.82
CA LEU A 39 13.30 11.56 -7.82
C LEU A 39 12.87 10.24 -8.45
N ILE A 40 12.12 10.26 -9.56
CA ILE A 40 11.75 9.05 -10.31
C ILE A 40 13.01 8.32 -10.79
N GLU A 41 13.94 9.04 -11.40
CA GLU A 41 15.20 8.48 -11.89
C GLU A 41 15.99 7.81 -10.76
N ARG A 42 16.15 8.52 -9.64
CA ARG A 42 16.90 7.99 -8.48
C ARG A 42 16.23 6.78 -7.85
N LEU A 43 14.92 6.84 -7.59
CA LEU A 43 14.19 5.73 -6.96
C LEU A 43 14.09 4.52 -7.89
N GLY A 44 14.18 4.73 -9.21
CA GLY A 44 14.23 3.67 -10.22
C GLY A 44 15.37 2.67 -10.00
N GLU A 45 16.47 3.10 -9.39
CA GLU A 45 17.60 2.22 -9.01
C GLU A 45 17.23 1.22 -7.90
N TYR A 46 16.21 1.54 -7.10
CA TYR A 46 15.76 0.77 -5.95
C TYR A 46 14.44 0.03 -6.19
N GLY A 47 13.74 0.30 -7.29
CA GLY A 47 12.56 -0.45 -7.71
C GLY A 47 11.61 0.31 -8.63
N ARG A 48 10.47 -0.31 -8.95
CA ARG A 48 9.46 0.27 -9.85
C ARG A 48 8.86 1.53 -9.24
N VAL A 49 8.88 2.62 -9.99
CA VAL A 49 8.31 3.92 -9.59
C VAL A 49 7.08 4.22 -10.43
N ALA A 50 6.04 4.73 -9.79
CA ALA A 50 4.90 5.34 -10.45
C ALA A 50 4.78 6.80 -10.02
N ALA A 51 4.27 7.64 -10.91
CA ALA A 51 3.98 9.04 -10.63
C ALA A 51 2.50 9.32 -10.90
N VAL A 52 1.80 9.86 -9.90
CA VAL A 52 0.40 10.24 -9.96
C VAL A 52 0.30 11.74 -9.77
N LYS A 53 -0.39 12.43 -10.67
CA LYS A 53 -0.54 13.88 -10.60
C LYS A 53 -2.00 14.27 -10.44
N HIS A 54 -2.28 15.12 -9.46
CA HIS A 54 -3.60 15.72 -9.32
C HIS A 54 -3.79 16.81 -10.38
N LEU A 55 -4.74 16.59 -11.30
CA LEU A 55 -5.02 17.50 -12.41
C LEU A 55 -6.05 18.59 -12.06
N GLY A 56 -6.58 18.61 -10.82
CA GLY A 56 -7.59 19.57 -10.39
C GLY A 56 -8.95 19.31 -11.04
N HIS A 57 -9.83 20.32 -11.10
CA HIS A 57 -11.16 20.22 -11.75
C HIS A 57 -11.11 20.40 -13.27
N HIS A 58 -9.91 20.51 -13.86
CA HIS A 58 -9.79 20.62 -15.31
C HIS A 58 -9.95 19.24 -15.92
N ILE A 59 -10.92 19.11 -16.83
CA ILE A 59 -11.12 17.91 -17.64
C ILE A 59 -9.81 17.61 -18.35
N PHE A 60 -9.26 16.42 -18.10
CA PHE A 60 -8.11 15.93 -18.84
C PHE A 60 -8.60 15.46 -20.20
N ASP A 61 -8.34 16.25 -21.25
CA ASP A 61 -8.70 15.89 -22.61
C ASP A 61 -7.85 14.71 -23.08
N LEU A 62 -8.53 13.61 -23.39
CA LEU A 62 -7.94 12.49 -24.10
C LEU A 62 -7.68 12.88 -25.56
N GLU A 63 -6.62 12.33 -26.15
CA GLU A 63 -6.29 12.59 -27.56
C GLU A 63 -7.48 12.17 -28.45
N ARG A 64 -8.10 13.15 -29.10
CA ARG A 64 -9.27 12.90 -29.96
C ARG A 64 -8.89 12.08 -31.19
N GLY A 65 -9.80 11.22 -31.63
CA GLY A 65 -9.65 10.44 -32.87
C GLY A 65 -8.89 9.13 -32.74
N ARG A 66 -8.34 8.81 -31.56
CA ARG A 66 -7.83 7.47 -31.24
C ARG A 66 -8.97 6.50 -30.94
N ASP A 67 -8.81 5.24 -31.32
CA ASP A 67 -9.82 4.20 -31.02
C ASP A 67 -9.98 3.97 -29.52
N THR A 68 -8.89 4.04 -28.76
CA THR A 68 -8.95 3.95 -27.28
C THR A 68 -9.79 5.08 -26.68
N THR A 69 -9.66 6.31 -27.19
CA THR A 69 -10.52 7.43 -26.77
C THR A 69 -11.98 7.16 -27.13
N ARG A 70 -12.26 6.66 -28.33
CA ARG A 70 -13.62 6.31 -28.75
C ARG A 70 -14.24 5.23 -27.88
N PHE A 71 -13.49 4.20 -27.48
CA PHE A 71 -13.98 3.15 -26.59
C PHE A 71 -14.39 3.73 -25.22
N TYR A 72 -13.55 4.61 -24.66
CA TYR A 72 -13.87 5.30 -23.41
C TYR A 72 -15.11 6.17 -23.55
N GLU A 73 -15.19 6.99 -24.60
CA GLU A 73 -16.35 7.86 -24.89
C GLU A 73 -17.64 7.05 -25.13
N SER A 74 -17.52 5.84 -25.65
CA SER A 74 -18.64 4.90 -25.84
C SER A 74 -19.13 4.24 -24.54
N GLY A 75 -18.50 4.55 -23.41
CA GLY A 75 -18.92 4.06 -22.09
C GLY A 75 -18.12 2.87 -21.57
N ALA A 76 -17.00 2.49 -22.20
CA ALA A 76 -16.13 1.47 -21.62
C ALA A 76 -15.65 1.91 -20.23
N ALA A 77 -15.76 0.99 -19.25
CA ALA A 77 -15.21 1.21 -17.91
C ALA A 77 -13.68 1.27 -17.94
N ILE A 78 -13.07 0.50 -18.85
CA ILE A 78 -11.64 0.50 -19.11
C ILE A 78 -11.43 0.50 -20.63
N SER A 79 -10.59 1.39 -21.13
CA SER A 79 -10.09 1.39 -22.50
C SER A 79 -8.57 1.27 -22.49
N ALA A 80 -8.00 0.42 -23.34
CA ALA A 80 -6.57 0.18 -23.37
C ALA A 80 -6.03 0.06 -24.79
N GLY A 81 -4.82 0.60 -24.98
CA GLY A 81 -3.99 0.40 -26.17
C GLY A 81 -2.65 -0.17 -25.75
N VAL A 82 -2.14 -1.15 -26.49
CA VAL A 82 -0.89 -1.84 -26.19
C VAL A 82 -0.06 -1.94 -27.45
N ASP A 83 1.21 -1.59 -27.36
CA ASP A 83 2.21 -1.81 -28.40
C ASP A 83 3.44 -2.55 -27.82
N GLY A 84 4.52 -2.67 -28.61
CA GLY A 84 5.74 -3.37 -28.19
C GLY A 84 6.60 -2.62 -27.16
N GLU A 85 6.30 -1.36 -26.89
CA GLU A 85 7.04 -0.49 -25.96
C GLU A 85 6.24 -0.18 -24.70
N LYS A 86 4.92 0.03 -24.82
CA LYS A 86 4.07 0.54 -23.75
C LYS A 86 2.62 0.11 -23.83
N SER A 87 1.94 0.32 -22.73
CA SER A 87 0.49 0.26 -22.63
C SER A 87 -0.06 1.61 -22.18
N VAL A 88 -1.19 2.01 -22.75
CA VAL A 88 -1.98 3.15 -22.30
C VAL A 88 -3.30 2.60 -21.81
N ILE A 89 -3.67 2.91 -20.56
CA ILE A 89 -4.92 2.47 -19.95
C ILE A 89 -5.67 3.72 -19.49
N ILE A 90 -6.95 3.80 -19.87
CA ILE A 90 -7.89 4.83 -19.44
C ILE A 90 -8.95 4.11 -18.61
N ILE A 91 -9.00 4.41 -17.32
CA ILE A 91 -9.95 3.82 -16.38
C ILE A 91 -10.98 4.88 -16.05
N ARG A 92 -12.26 4.54 -16.19
CA ARG A 92 -13.37 5.33 -15.70
C ARG A 92 -13.53 5.03 -14.22
N GLY A 93 -13.18 6.02 -13.40
CA GLY A 93 -13.23 5.91 -11.95
C GLY A 93 -12.86 7.25 -11.33
N GLU A 94 -13.23 7.43 -10.06
CA GLU A 94 -12.95 8.65 -9.34
C GLU A 94 -12.04 8.35 -8.15
N GLY A 95 -10.83 8.89 -8.20
CA GLY A 95 -10.03 9.05 -6.99
C GLY A 95 -8.68 8.37 -7.00
N LEU A 96 -7.90 8.75 -6.00
CA LEU A 96 -6.53 8.30 -5.83
C LEU A 96 -6.46 6.85 -5.34
N ASP A 97 -7.45 6.38 -4.58
CA ASP A 97 -7.39 5.08 -3.90
C ASP A 97 -7.41 3.91 -4.91
N GLU A 98 -8.30 3.96 -5.91
CA GLU A 98 -8.33 2.98 -7.02
C GLU A 98 -7.01 2.97 -7.82
N VAL A 99 -6.41 4.14 -8.02
CA VAL A 99 -5.11 4.27 -8.68
C VAL A 99 -4.03 3.60 -7.83
N LEU A 100 -3.98 3.87 -6.53
CA LEU A 100 -2.99 3.26 -5.62
C LEU A 100 -3.14 1.74 -5.55
N GLU A 101 -4.36 1.21 -5.53
CA GLU A 101 -4.62 -0.22 -5.59
C GLU A 101 -4.09 -0.81 -6.90
N THR A 102 -4.37 -0.18 -8.04
CA THR A 102 -3.85 -0.60 -9.35
C THR A 102 -2.32 -0.61 -9.38
N LEU A 103 -1.67 0.42 -8.82
CA LEU A 103 -0.20 0.51 -8.76
C LEU A 103 0.39 -0.56 -7.84
N SER A 104 -0.25 -0.82 -6.70
CA SER A 104 0.11 -1.94 -5.81
C SER A 104 0.03 -3.26 -6.57
N VAL A 105 -1.07 -3.51 -7.28
CA VAL A 105 -1.24 -4.71 -8.12
C VAL A 105 -0.20 -4.77 -9.25
N ALA A 106 0.25 -3.65 -9.80
CA ALA A 106 1.33 -3.62 -10.78
C ALA A 106 2.74 -3.89 -10.20
N GLY A 107 2.86 -4.04 -8.88
CA GLY A 107 4.13 -4.27 -8.17
C GLY A 107 4.99 -3.01 -8.13
N VAL A 108 4.37 -1.84 -8.07
CA VAL A 108 5.07 -0.57 -7.84
C VAL A 108 5.64 -0.55 -6.43
N ARG A 109 6.90 -0.13 -6.31
CA ARG A 109 7.58 0.03 -5.02
C ARG A 109 7.45 1.44 -4.47
N PHE A 110 7.45 2.44 -5.34
CA PHE A 110 7.36 3.84 -4.95
C PHE A 110 6.26 4.53 -5.77
N ALA A 111 5.18 4.95 -5.11
CA ALA A 111 4.15 5.78 -5.72
C ALA A 111 4.38 7.24 -5.30
N ILE A 112 4.87 8.04 -6.25
CA ILE A 112 5.06 9.48 -6.07
C ILE A 112 3.74 10.18 -6.41
N ILE A 113 3.19 10.93 -5.48
CA ILE A 113 1.90 11.60 -5.63
C ILE A 113 2.11 13.11 -5.62
N GLU A 114 1.99 13.77 -6.78
CA GLU A 114 2.03 15.22 -6.89
C GLU A 114 0.62 15.80 -6.63
N GLY A 115 0.46 16.57 -5.55
CA GLY A 115 -0.80 17.24 -5.21
C GLY A 115 -1.57 16.54 -4.09
N PHE A 116 -2.90 16.40 -4.25
CA PHE A 116 -3.80 15.76 -3.28
C PHE A 116 -3.66 16.28 -1.83
N LYS A 117 -3.61 17.60 -1.65
CA LYS A 117 -3.21 18.26 -0.37
C LYS A 117 -3.98 17.80 0.87
N SER A 118 -5.24 17.37 0.72
CA SER A 118 -6.09 16.88 1.81
C SER A 118 -5.77 15.47 2.28
N ARG A 119 -5.00 14.68 1.51
CA ARG A 119 -4.66 13.31 1.87
C ARG A 119 -3.76 13.28 3.11
N PRO A 120 -3.92 12.29 4.01
CA PRO A 120 -3.23 12.26 5.29
C PRO A 120 -1.78 11.74 5.23
N PHE A 121 -1.25 11.42 4.04
CA PHE A 121 0.11 10.86 3.91
C PHE A 121 1.19 11.86 4.37
N PRO A 122 2.35 11.36 4.85
CA PRO A 122 3.55 12.18 5.04
C PRO A 122 3.95 12.89 3.75
N LYS A 123 4.27 14.18 3.85
CA LYS A 123 4.44 15.07 2.68
C LYS A 123 5.85 15.64 2.60
N ILE A 124 6.35 15.71 1.37
CA ILE A 124 7.45 16.60 0.99
C ILE A 124 6.85 17.93 0.52
N VAL A 125 7.34 19.03 1.05
CA VAL A 125 6.97 20.38 0.60
C VAL A 125 8.08 20.96 -0.27
N ILE A 126 7.74 21.35 -1.50
CA ILE A 126 8.62 22.13 -2.39
C ILE A 126 8.12 23.58 -2.46
N GLY A 127 8.90 24.48 -1.87
CA GLY A 127 8.63 25.90 -1.68
C GLY A 127 8.25 26.25 -0.24
N ASP A 128 7.30 27.16 -0.11
CA ASP A 128 6.86 27.83 1.12
C ASP A 128 5.40 27.47 1.50
N LEU A 129 4.86 26.40 0.93
CA LEU A 129 3.48 26.00 1.20
C LEU A 129 3.34 25.46 2.62
N GLU A 130 2.59 26.16 3.46
CA GLU A 130 2.24 25.69 4.79
C GLU A 130 1.15 24.61 4.73
N THR A 131 1.43 23.46 5.35
CA THR A 131 0.56 22.28 5.37
C THR A 131 0.92 21.37 6.54
N GLY A 132 -0.08 20.69 7.11
CA GLY A 132 0.15 19.60 8.05
C GLY A 132 0.80 18.39 7.38
N GLY A 133 1.50 17.57 8.19
CA GLY A 133 2.14 16.33 7.74
C GLY A 133 3.41 16.52 6.90
N CYS A 134 4.00 17.73 6.87
CA CYS A 134 5.28 17.96 6.21
C CYS A 134 6.40 17.28 6.98
N ILE A 135 7.07 16.29 6.38
CA ILE A 135 8.20 15.57 6.97
C ILE A 135 9.56 16.01 6.41
N LEU A 136 9.57 16.61 5.21
CA LEU A 136 10.74 17.16 4.53
C LEU A 136 10.34 18.42 3.77
N ARG A 137 11.16 19.48 3.85
CA ARG A 137 10.92 20.74 3.14
C ARG A 137 12.12 21.11 2.29
N ASN A 138 11.89 21.33 1.00
CA ASN A 138 12.91 21.56 -0.02
C ASN A 138 14.09 20.57 0.05
N PRO A 139 13.85 19.25 0.23
CA PRO A 139 14.94 18.31 0.33
C PRO A 139 15.62 18.15 -1.05
N SER A 140 16.86 17.71 -1.01
CA SER A 140 17.52 17.02 -2.12
C SER A 140 16.89 15.63 -2.33
N VAL A 141 17.13 15.05 -3.51
CA VAL A 141 16.64 13.70 -3.82
C VAL A 141 17.26 12.64 -2.89
N ASP A 142 18.53 12.77 -2.52
CA ASP A 142 19.19 11.81 -1.63
C ASP A 142 18.68 11.89 -0.18
N GLU A 143 18.29 13.08 0.30
CA GLU A 143 17.61 13.21 1.60
C GLU A 143 16.26 12.47 1.64
N VAL A 144 15.54 12.44 0.51
CA VAL A 144 14.31 11.64 0.39
C VAL A 144 14.64 10.15 0.46
N VAL A 145 15.66 9.69 -0.28
CA VAL A 145 16.10 8.28 -0.27
C VAL A 145 16.53 7.86 1.15
N ALA A 146 17.25 8.72 1.85
CA ALA A 146 17.68 8.48 3.23
C ALA A 146 16.53 8.47 4.25
N SER A 147 15.35 8.97 3.87
CA SER A 147 14.16 9.09 4.73
C SER A 147 13.02 8.15 4.32
N LEU A 148 13.29 7.11 3.51
CA LEU A 148 12.25 6.24 2.97
C LEU A 148 11.43 5.50 4.04
N ASP A 149 12.01 5.23 5.20
CA ASP A 149 11.35 4.66 6.38
C ASP A 149 10.23 5.55 6.95
N ARG A 150 10.27 6.86 6.70
CA ARG A 150 9.31 7.84 7.23
C ARG A 150 8.05 8.00 6.37
N PHE A 151 8.02 7.37 5.19
CA PHE A 151 6.87 7.42 4.28
C PHE A 151 5.90 6.27 4.54
N TYR A 152 4.63 6.54 4.29
CA TYR A 152 3.55 5.59 4.50
C TYR A 152 3.71 4.35 3.61
N GLU A 153 3.57 3.18 4.21
CA GLU A 153 3.58 1.88 3.53
C GLU A 153 2.14 1.50 3.16
N TYR A 154 1.88 1.41 1.86
CA TYR A 154 0.61 0.98 1.31
C TYR A 154 0.62 -0.54 1.17
N ILE A 155 -0.16 -1.18 2.05
CA ILE A 155 -0.13 -2.62 2.24
C ILE A 155 -1.48 -3.21 1.82
N THR A 156 -1.43 -4.29 1.05
CA THR A 156 -2.59 -5.00 0.52
C THR A 156 -2.38 -6.49 0.69
N LEU A 157 -3.47 -7.25 0.82
CA LEU A 157 -3.40 -8.71 0.99
C LEU A 157 -2.58 -9.39 -0.11
N GLU A 158 -2.70 -8.91 -1.35
CA GLU A 158 -1.95 -9.38 -2.50
C GLU A 158 -0.45 -9.17 -2.34
N GLU A 159 -0.02 -8.07 -1.72
CA GLU A 159 1.40 -7.81 -1.47
C GLU A 159 1.97 -8.81 -0.45
N LEU A 160 1.23 -9.13 0.62
CA LEU A 160 1.61 -10.15 1.60
C LEU A 160 1.84 -11.50 0.90
N VAL A 161 0.94 -11.88 -0.02
CA VAL A 161 1.05 -13.11 -0.83
C VAL A 161 2.26 -13.06 -1.78
N ARG A 162 2.51 -11.93 -2.42
CA ARG A 162 3.66 -11.76 -3.33
C ARG A 162 4.97 -11.82 -2.60
N GLU A 163 5.05 -11.22 -1.42
CA GLU A 163 6.24 -11.27 -0.58
C GLU A 163 6.59 -12.71 -0.22
N LEU A 164 5.61 -13.50 0.26
CA LEU A 164 5.79 -14.93 0.53
C LEU A 164 6.30 -15.68 -0.71
N LYS A 165 5.72 -15.43 -1.89
CA LYS A 165 6.14 -16.08 -3.14
C LYS A 165 7.54 -15.67 -3.59
N ARG A 166 7.95 -14.41 -3.38
CA ARG A 166 9.29 -13.91 -3.74
C ARG A 166 10.37 -14.51 -2.85
N GLU A 167 10.10 -14.66 -1.56
CA GLU A 167 11.08 -15.20 -0.62
C GLU A 167 11.23 -16.72 -0.71
N HIS A 168 10.16 -17.42 -1.08
CA HIS A 168 10.10 -18.88 -1.10
C HIS A 168 10.02 -19.44 -2.52
N THR A 169 10.79 -18.88 -3.45
CA THR A 169 10.81 -19.34 -4.85
C THR A 169 11.33 -20.77 -4.98
N GLY A 170 10.68 -21.59 -5.82
CA GLY A 170 11.14 -22.96 -6.13
C GLY A 170 10.93 -23.98 -5.01
N GLY A 171 10.08 -23.67 -4.02
CA GLY A 171 9.84 -24.50 -2.84
C GLY A 171 8.73 -25.55 -2.97
N ARG A 172 8.46 -26.22 -1.84
CA ARG A 172 7.43 -27.26 -1.65
C ARG A 172 6.03 -26.71 -1.29
N ALA A 173 5.83 -25.41 -1.41
CA ALA A 173 4.59 -24.76 -1.02
C ALA A 173 3.41 -25.32 -1.83
N GLY A 174 2.45 -25.95 -1.15
CA GLY A 174 1.23 -26.47 -1.74
C GLY A 174 0.01 -25.58 -1.51
N ALA A 175 0.09 -24.61 -0.60
CA ALA A 175 -1.00 -23.67 -0.33
C ALA A 175 -0.50 -22.33 0.20
N ILE A 176 -1.23 -21.27 -0.14
CA ILE A 176 -1.24 -20.01 0.60
C ILE A 176 -2.69 -19.75 0.97
N VAL A 177 -2.96 -19.55 2.25
CA VAL A 177 -4.28 -19.14 2.74
C VAL A 177 -4.18 -17.74 3.30
N THR A 178 -5.24 -16.96 3.11
CA THR A 178 -5.27 -15.55 3.48
C THR A 178 -6.49 -15.23 4.33
N PHE A 179 -6.35 -14.24 5.19
CA PHE A 179 -7.42 -13.67 5.99
C PHE A 179 -7.40 -12.16 5.87
N ASN A 180 -8.59 -11.57 5.71
CA ASN A 180 -8.82 -10.14 5.78
C ASN A 180 -9.87 -9.88 6.88
N GLY A 181 -9.48 -9.15 7.92
CA GLY A 181 -10.40 -8.67 8.96
C GLY A 181 -10.94 -7.31 8.55
N ILE A 182 -12.25 -7.08 8.71
CA ILE A 182 -12.92 -5.84 8.29
C ILE A 182 -13.72 -5.30 9.49
N VAL A 183 -13.71 -3.97 9.67
CA VAL A 183 -14.56 -3.30 10.66
C VAL A 183 -16.01 -3.49 10.27
N ARG A 184 -16.77 -4.18 11.13
CA ARG A 184 -18.20 -4.36 10.93
C ARG A 184 -18.91 -3.08 11.32
N GLU A 185 -19.86 -2.65 10.50
CA GLU A 185 -20.75 -1.56 10.87
C GLU A 185 -21.74 -1.96 11.96
N TRP A 186 -22.21 -3.21 11.92
CA TRP A 186 -23.22 -3.74 12.82
C TRP A 186 -22.75 -5.04 13.49
N THR A 187 -22.88 -5.09 14.80
CA THR A 187 -22.67 -6.30 15.60
C THR A 187 -23.90 -6.55 16.47
N GLY A 188 -24.80 -7.42 16.02
CA GLY A 188 -26.13 -7.53 16.62
C GLY A 188 -26.90 -6.22 16.40
N ASP A 189 -27.32 -5.58 17.50
CA ASP A 189 -28.01 -4.29 17.48
C ASP A 189 -27.07 -3.10 17.72
N GLU A 190 -25.78 -3.34 17.94
CA GLU A 190 -24.78 -2.30 18.19
C GLU A 190 -24.20 -1.77 16.88
N HIS A 191 -24.17 -0.45 16.73
CA HIS A 191 -23.56 0.26 15.61
C HIS A 191 -22.16 0.74 15.98
N THR A 192 -21.18 0.38 15.16
CA THR A 192 -19.78 0.78 15.34
C THR A 192 -19.44 1.89 14.37
N GLU A 193 -19.18 3.10 14.89
CA GLU A 193 -18.68 4.21 14.06
C GLU A 193 -17.21 3.99 13.69
N TYR A 194 -16.40 3.64 14.70
CA TYR A 194 -15.00 3.34 14.53
C TYR A 194 -14.46 2.41 15.62
N ILE A 195 -13.34 1.78 15.30
CA ILE A 195 -12.52 0.99 16.21
C ILE A 195 -11.15 1.67 16.36
N ASP A 196 -10.63 1.74 17.57
CA ASP A 196 -9.27 2.22 17.83
C ASP A 196 -8.34 1.05 18.18
N PHE A 197 -7.19 1.02 17.51
CA PHE A 197 -6.16 0.01 17.72
C PHE A 197 -4.88 0.66 18.25
N ALA A 198 -4.31 0.03 19.28
CA ALA A 198 -3.05 0.46 19.87
C ALA A 198 -1.93 0.62 18.83
N ASN A 199 -1.09 1.63 19.03
CA ASN A 199 0.01 1.92 18.11
C ASN A 199 1.20 0.95 18.28
N GLU A 200 1.33 0.32 19.45
CA GLU A 200 2.47 -0.53 19.84
C GLU A 200 2.09 -2.01 19.80
N ILE A 201 2.15 -2.61 18.61
CA ILE A 201 1.70 -4.00 18.37
C ILE A 201 2.76 -4.86 17.71
N GLU A 202 3.86 -4.28 17.26
CA GLU A 202 4.90 -4.94 16.45
C GLU A 202 5.54 -6.11 17.17
N GLU A 203 5.89 -5.95 18.45
CA GLU A 203 6.49 -7.03 19.24
C GLU A 203 5.52 -8.20 19.39
N LYS A 204 4.22 -7.92 19.55
CA LYS A 204 3.18 -8.95 19.65
C LYS A 204 3.02 -9.67 18.32
N LEU A 205 2.92 -8.94 17.22
CA LEU A 205 2.83 -9.51 15.87
C LEU A 205 4.08 -10.35 15.53
N ALA A 206 5.28 -9.89 15.91
CA ALA A 206 6.52 -10.64 15.69
C ALA A 206 6.57 -11.94 16.48
N ARG A 207 6.09 -11.92 17.74
CA ARG A 207 5.94 -13.13 18.55
C ARG A 207 4.95 -14.12 17.93
N ILE A 208 3.75 -13.67 17.56
CA ILE A 208 2.74 -14.52 16.91
C ILE A 208 3.31 -15.12 15.62
N ARG A 209 3.93 -14.31 14.77
CA ARG A 209 4.58 -14.79 13.54
C ARG A 209 5.57 -15.91 13.82
N THR A 210 6.48 -15.70 14.78
CA THR A 210 7.51 -16.69 15.14
C THR A 210 6.90 -17.99 15.67
N GLU A 211 5.85 -17.88 16.49
CA GLU A 211 5.09 -19.02 17.02
C GLU A 211 4.47 -19.85 15.88
N ILE A 212 3.79 -19.19 14.93
CA ILE A 212 3.10 -19.86 13.82
C ILE A 212 4.10 -20.43 12.79
N GLU A 213 5.20 -19.73 12.50
CA GLU A 213 6.27 -20.24 11.64
C GLU A 213 6.99 -21.45 12.22
N SER A 214 6.90 -21.69 13.54
CA SER A 214 7.48 -22.88 14.18
C SER A 214 6.65 -24.17 13.98
N ILE A 215 5.40 -24.04 13.50
CA ILE A 215 4.52 -25.18 13.26
C ILE A 215 5.05 -25.99 12.06
N PRO A 216 5.24 -27.32 12.19
CA PRO A 216 5.69 -28.16 11.10
C PRO A 216 4.81 -28.02 9.84
N GLY A 217 5.46 -27.87 8.69
CA GLY A 217 4.79 -27.69 7.39
C GLY A 217 4.49 -26.22 7.04
N ILE A 218 4.60 -25.28 7.98
CA ILE A 218 4.53 -23.85 7.68
C ILE A 218 5.84 -23.37 7.09
N ILE A 219 5.75 -22.70 5.94
CA ILE A 219 6.89 -22.20 5.17
C ILE A 219 7.15 -20.74 5.49
N GLY A 220 6.09 -19.95 5.64
CA GLY A 220 6.22 -18.54 5.98
C GLY A 220 4.88 -17.91 6.31
N VAL A 221 4.92 -16.89 7.16
CA VAL A 221 3.74 -16.16 7.60
C VAL A 221 3.97 -14.67 7.41
N ARG A 222 2.90 -13.95 7.05
CA ARG A 222 2.89 -12.50 7.01
C ARG A 222 1.69 -11.93 7.70
N PHE A 223 1.93 -10.91 8.51
CA PHE A 223 0.92 -10.16 9.22
C PHE A 223 1.06 -8.67 8.89
N HIS A 224 -0.07 -8.05 8.62
CA HIS A 224 -0.24 -6.62 8.69
C HIS A 224 -1.48 -6.30 9.51
N HIS A 225 -1.38 -5.32 10.39
CA HIS A 225 -2.50 -4.85 11.20
C HIS A 225 -2.48 -3.33 11.17
N ARG A 226 -3.58 -2.73 10.70
CA ARG A 226 -3.76 -1.28 10.67
C ARG A 226 -3.90 -0.77 12.10
N ARG A 227 -3.54 0.50 12.31
CA ARG A 227 -3.45 1.12 13.63
C ARG A 227 -4.22 2.42 13.68
N GLY A 228 -4.50 2.87 14.90
CA GLY A 228 -5.32 4.04 15.16
C GLY A 228 -6.77 3.79 14.79
N ARG A 229 -7.47 4.86 14.42
CA ARG A 229 -8.90 4.85 14.17
C ARG A 229 -9.24 4.27 12.79
N LEU A 230 -10.05 3.22 12.78
CA LEU A 230 -10.61 2.59 11.59
C LEU A 230 -12.13 2.68 11.59
N TYR A 231 -12.72 3.07 10.48
CA TYR A 231 -14.16 3.22 10.31
C TYR A 231 -14.81 1.96 9.73
N ALA A 232 -16.13 1.88 9.83
CA ALA A 232 -16.92 0.80 9.25
C ALA A 232 -16.55 0.53 7.78
N GLY A 233 -16.37 -0.75 7.44
CA GLY A 233 -15.97 -1.20 6.10
C GLY A 233 -14.47 -1.14 5.82
N GLU A 234 -13.66 -0.50 6.67
CA GLU A 234 -12.20 -0.50 6.48
C GLU A 234 -11.57 -1.84 6.90
N ASP A 235 -10.50 -2.22 6.20
CA ASP A 235 -9.70 -3.38 6.58
C ASP A 235 -8.92 -3.13 7.86
N ILE A 236 -8.96 -4.10 8.77
CA ILE A 236 -8.26 -4.12 10.05
C ILE A 236 -6.92 -4.82 9.88
N THR A 237 -6.92 -6.02 9.33
CA THR A 237 -5.74 -6.88 9.35
C THR A 237 -5.69 -7.79 8.13
N TYR A 238 -4.49 -7.93 7.59
CA TYR A 238 -4.16 -8.90 6.56
C TYR A 238 -3.25 -9.96 7.16
N LEU A 239 -3.56 -11.21 6.87
CA LEU A 239 -2.72 -12.34 7.23
C LEU A 239 -2.60 -13.27 6.02
N ALA A 240 -1.39 -13.71 5.73
CA ALA A 240 -1.11 -14.72 4.73
C ALA A 240 -0.22 -15.81 5.34
N VAL A 241 -0.61 -17.07 5.16
CA VAL A 241 0.14 -18.25 5.63
C VAL A 241 0.44 -19.14 4.44
N MET A 242 1.73 -19.38 4.19
CA MET A 242 2.23 -20.32 3.19
C MET A 242 2.63 -21.63 3.88
N ALA A 243 2.20 -22.77 3.33
CA ALA A 243 2.50 -24.09 3.88
C ALA A 243 2.75 -25.14 2.79
N GLU A 244 3.37 -26.26 3.17
CA GLU A 244 3.53 -27.44 2.32
C GLU A 244 2.17 -28.02 1.94
N HIS A 245 1.20 -28.05 2.88
CA HIS A 245 -0.14 -28.57 2.63
C HIS A 245 -1.26 -27.63 3.14
N ARG A 246 -2.42 -27.66 2.47
CA ARG A 246 -3.56 -26.79 2.81
C ARG A 246 -4.09 -26.97 4.23
N GLN A 247 -4.03 -28.19 4.77
CA GLN A 247 -4.59 -28.48 6.09
C GLN A 247 -3.78 -27.77 7.19
N GLU A 248 -2.46 -27.82 7.10
CA GLU A 248 -1.55 -27.08 7.98
C GLU A 248 -1.79 -25.58 7.84
N ALA A 249 -1.92 -25.09 6.61
CA ALA A 249 -2.17 -23.68 6.32
C ALA A 249 -3.44 -23.17 7.03
N PHE A 250 -4.56 -23.88 6.90
CA PHE A 250 -5.82 -23.49 7.56
C PHE A 250 -5.73 -23.55 9.09
N THR A 251 -5.13 -24.61 9.64
CA THR A 251 -4.96 -24.73 11.09
C THR A 251 -4.10 -23.60 11.63
N ALA A 252 -2.95 -23.33 11.01
CA ALA A 252 -2.05 -22.24 11.38
C ALA A 252 -2.71 -20.86 11.25
N LEU A 253 -3.49 -20.63 10.19
CA LEU A 253 -4.26 -19.40 10.00
C LEU A 253 -5.28 -19.18 11.12
N SER A 254 -6.03 -20.22 11.51
CA SER A 254 -6.99 -20.12 12.62
C SER A 254 -6.29 -19.78 13.93
N THR A 255 -5.22 -20.52 14.26
CA THR A 255 -4.43 -20.26 15.47
C THR A 255 -3.87 -18.84 15.47
N ALA A 256 -3.32 -18.39 14.34
CA ALA A 256 -2.82 -17.03 14.17
C ALA A 256 -3.87 -15.95 14.48
N ILE A 257 -5.10 -16.12 13.98
CA ILE A 257 -6.21 -15.17 14.22
C ILE A 257 -6.61 -15.16 15.70
N ASP A 258 -6.70 -16.34 16.33
CA ASP A 258 -7.06 -16.45 17.74
C ASP A 258 -6.01 -15.77 18.64
N ARG A 259 -4.72 -15.98 18.35
CA ARG A 259 -3.62 -15.33 19.07
C ARG A 259 -3.60 -13.82 18.83
N LEU A 260 -3.87 -13.36 17.60
CA LEU A 260 -3.97 -11.94 17.28
C LEU A 260 -5.06 -11.25 18.11
N LYS A 261 -6.26 -11.84 18.17
CA LYS A 261 -7.37 -11.29 18.97
C LYS A 261 -7.09 -11.25 20.47
N GLN A 262 -6.33 -12.22 20.98
CA GLN A 262 -5.94 -12.26 22.39
C GLN A 262 -4.89 -11.19 22.72
N ASP A 263 -3.88 -11.04 21.87
CA ASP A 263 -2.73 -10.20 22.16
C ASP A 263 -2.95 -8.73 21.74
N VAL A 264 -3.77 -8.48 20.71
CA VAL A 264 -4.06 -7.16 20.13
C VAL A 264 -5.57 -6.87 20.25
N PRO A 265 -6.04 -6.46 21.45
CA PRO A 265 -7.45 -6.13 21.64
C PRO A 265 -7.82 -4.83 20.91
N ALA A 266 -9.05 -4.78 20.45
CA ALA A 266 -9.69 -3.60 19.86
C ALA A 266 -10.50 -2.84 20.92
N GLU A 267 -10.52 -1.52 20.86
CA GLU A 267 -11.47 -0.70 21.62
C GLU A 267 -12.54 -0.16 20.65
N GLU A 268 -13.77 -0.64 20.82
CA GLU A 268 -14.91 -0.23 19.99
C GLU A 268 -15.57 1.03 20.56
N THR A 269 -15.83 2.02 19.72
CA THR A 269 -16.67 3.16 20.09
C THR A 269 -17.99 3.10 19.34
N SER A 270 -19.07 2.94 20.09
CA SER A 270 -20.43 2.93 19.55
C SER A 270 -20.93 4.37 19.35
N GLY A 271 -21.51 4.65 18.18
CA GLY A 271 -22.32 5.85 17.97
C GLY A 271 -23.72 5.62 18.53
N GLN A 272 -24.33 6.61 19.17
CA GLN A 272 -25.78 6.56 19.41
C GLN A 272 -26.47 6.72 18.06
N GLY A 273 -26.95 5.62 17.49
CA GLY A 273 -27.82 5.66 16.31
C GLY A 273 -29.00 6.61 16.55
N VAL A 274 -29.14 7.61 15.68
CA VAL A 274 -30.31 8.49 15.60
C VAL A 274 -31.35 7.86 14.70
#